data_AF-A0A2V8T889-F1
#
_entry.id   AF-A0A2V8T889-F1
#
_cell.length_a   1.000
_cell.length_b   1.000
_cell.length_c   1.000
_cell.angle_alpha   90.00
_cell.angle_beta   90.00
_cell.angle_gamma   90.00
#
_symmetry.space_group_name_H-M   'P 1'
#
loop_
_entity.id
_entity.type
_entity.pdbx_description
1 polymer ?
#
loop_
_entity_poly.entity_id
_entity_poly.type
_entity_poly.pdbx_seq_one_letter_code
_entity_poly.pdbx_strand_id
1 'polypeptide(L)' 'DQFYGDRSGGVKDAFGNLCFVATHKEDVSREEILRRAQARAKSSEQA' A
#
# COMPACT_ATOMS: atom_id res chain seq x y z
N ASP A 1 2.71 -3.25 4.32
CA ASP A 1 2.29 -4.04 3.14
C ASP A 1 1.03 -3.45 2.55
N GLN A 2 1.02 -3.25 1.22
CA GLN A 2 -0.10 -2.66 0.49
C GLN A 2 -1.03 -3.75 -0.05
N PHE A 3 -2.30 -3.42 -0.26
CA PHE A 3 -3.30 -4.39 -0.71
C PHE A 3 -3.09 -4.88 -2.15
N TYR A 4 -2.35 -4.10 -2.95
CA TYR A 4 -2.10 -4.34 -4.37
C TYR A 4 -0.82 -5.13 -4.66
N GLY A 5 -0.25 -5.81 -3.66
CA GLY A 5 0.87 -6.75 -3.86
C GLY A 5 2.27 -6.18 -3.61
N ASP A 6 2.39 -4.87 -3.35
CA ASP A 6 3.67 -4.25 -3.05
C ASP A 6 3.88 -4.04 -1.54
N ARG A 7 5.15 -3.98 -1.15
CA ARG A 7 5.56 -3.36 0.11
C ARG A 7 6.23 -2.03 -0.22
N SER A 8 5.67 -0.96 0.32
CA SER A 8 6.23 0.38 0.21
C SER A 8 6.46 0.98 1.59
N GLY A 9 7.49 1.80 1.70
CA GLY A 9 7.81 2.64 2.85
C GLY A 9 8.40 3.97 2.41
N GLY A 10 8.16 5.02 3.18
CA GLY A 10 8.70 6.35 2.94
C GLY A 10 9.67 6.77 4.03
N VAL A 11 10.73 7.49 3.64
CA VAL A 11 11.67 8.15 4.56
C VAL A 11 11.70 9.64 4.24
N LYS A 12 11.68 10.47 5.29
CA LYS A 12 11.90 11.91 5.16
C LYS A 12 13.36 12.20 5.46
N ASP A 13 14.06 12.84 4.52
CA ASP A 13 15.46 13.23 4.72
C ASP A 13 15.60 14.51 5.56
N ALA A 14 16.84 14.89 5.89
CA ALA A 14 17.15 16.08 6.67
C ALA A 14 16.77 17.40 5.98
N PHE A 15 16.58 17.39 4.66
CA PHE A 15 16.18 18.55 3.85
C PHE A 15 14.66 18.60 3.62
N GLY A 16 13.93 17.61 4.14
CA GLY A 16 12.49 17.53 4.06
C GLY A 16 11.95 16.80 2.84
N ASN A 17 12.80 16.22 1.99
CA ASN A 17 12.35 15.42 0.85
C ASN A 17 11.78 14.09 1.32
N LEU A 18 10.75 13.61 0.61
CA LEU A 18 10.16 12.29 0.84
C LEU A 18 10.64 11.32 -0.23
N CYS A 19 11.44 10.35 0.19
CA CYS A 19 11.91 9.26 -0.67
C CYS A 19 11.11 7.99 -0.34
N PHE A 20 10.57 7.34 -1.37
CA PHE A 20 9.85 6.08 -1.21
C PHE A 20 10.68 4.93 -1.74
N VAL A 21 10.70 3.83 -0.98
CA VAL A 21 11.25 2.54 -1.43
C VAL A 21 10.09 1.57 -1.54
N ALA A 22 9.99 0.90 -2.69
CA ALA A 22 8.99 -0.12 -2.93
C ALA A 22 9.64 -1.41 -3.42
N THR A 23 9.06 -2.54 -3.03
CA THR A 23 9.43 -3.87 -3.52
C THR A 23 8.16 -4.61 -3.87
N HIS A 24 8.11 -5.14 -5.09
CA HIS A 24 7.04 -6.00 -5.53
C HIS A 24 7.11 -7.34 -4.79
N LYS A 25 6.01 -7.76 -4.17
CA LYS A 25 5.96 -9.05 -3.46
C LYS A 25 5.20 -10.12 -4.22
N GLU A 26 4.08 -9.75 -4.85
CA GLU A 26 3.20 -10.69 -5.55
C GLU A 26 2.40 -9.98 -6.65
N ASP A 27 2.18 -10.70 -7.75
CA ASP A 27 1.22 -10.31 -8.77
C ASP A 27 -0.20 -10.59 -8.28
N VAL A 28 -1.03 -9.55 -8.24
CA VAL A 28 -2.42 -9.66 -7.78
C VAL A 28 -3.35 -9.33 -8.94
N SER A 29 -4.34 -10.20 -9.20
CA SER A 29 -5.32 -9.94 -10.26
C SER A 29 -6.18 -8.71 -9.92
N ARG A 30 -6.75 -8.10 -10.95
CA ARG A 30 -7.59 -6.91 -10.81
C ARG A 30 -8.79 -7.15 -9.88
N GLU A 31 -9.44 -8.31 -10.00
CA GLU A 31 -10.59 -8.69 -9.16
C GLU A 31 -10.19 -8.74 -7.68
N GLU A 32 -9.03 -9.33 -7.39
CA GLU A 32 -8.54 -9.48 -6.03
C GLU A 32 -8.09 -8.14 -5.43
N ILE A 33 -7.46 -7.26 -6.22
CA ILE A 33 -7.14 -5.88 -5.80
C ILE A 33 -8.42 -5.16 -5.38
N LEU A 34 -9.49 -5.22 -6.17
CA LEU A 34 -10.77 -4.58 -5.86
C LEU A 34 -11.37 -5.13 -4.56
N ARG A 35 -11.35 -6.45 -4.38
CA ARG A 35 -11.84 -7.10 -3.15
C ARG A 35 -11.06 -6.65 -1.91
N ARG A 36 -9.73 -6.65 -1.99
CA ARG A 36 -8.84 -6.23 -0.87
C ARG A 36 -8.98 -4.73 -0.56
N ALA A 37 -9.15 -3.88 -1.58
CA ALA A 37 -9.36 -2.44 -1.42
C ALA A 37 -10.66 -2.15 -0.65
N GLN A 38 -11.76 -2.80 -1.03
CA GLN A 38 -13.04 -2.67 -0.34
C GLN A 38 -12.95 -3.11 1.13
N ALA A 39 -12.24 -4.20 1.41
CA ALA A 39 -12.03 -4.67 2.78
C ALA A 39 -11.25 -3.64 3.62
N ARG A 40 -10.21 -3.01 3.05
CA ARG A 40 -9.43 -1.97 3.74
C ARG A 40 -10.23 -0.70 4.00
N ALA A 41 -11.01 -0.23 3.04
CA ALA A 41 -11.85 0.96 3.22
C ALA A 41 -12.83 0.78 4.40
N LYS A 42 -13.48 -0.39 4.48
CA LYS A 42 -14.38 -0.73 5.59
C LYS A 42 -13.66 -0.78 6.95
N SER A 43 -12.41 -1.27 7.00
CA SER A 43 -11.65 -1.31 8.25
C SER A 43 -11.19 0.06 8.76
N SER A 44 -10.92 1.02 7.86
CA SER A 44 -10.53 2.38 8.25
C SER A 44 -11.71 3.25 8.67
N GLU A 45 -12.93 2.87 8.30
CA GLU A 45 -14.18 3.58 8.62
C GLU A 45 -14.74 3.16 9.99
N GLN A 46 -14.21 2.09 10.58
CA GLN A 46 -14.61 1.52 11.87
C GLN A 46 -13.67 1.88 13.03
N ALA A 47 -12.71 2.79 12.79
CA ALA A 47 -11.71 3.25 13.75
C ALA A 47 -11.89 4.73 14.11
#